data_AF-A0A151SQX4-F1
#
_entry.id   AF-A0A151SQX4-F1
#
_cell.length_a   1.000
_cell.length_b   1.000
_cell.length_c   1.000
_cell.angle_alpha   90.00
_cell.angle_beta   90.00
_cell.angle_gamma   90.00
#
_symmetry.space_group_name_H-M   'P 1'
#
loop_
_entity.id
_entity.type
_entity.pdbx_description
1 polymer ?
#
loop_
_entity_poly.entity_id
_entity_poly.type
_entity_poly.pdbx_seq_one_letter_code
_entity_poly.pdbx_strand_id
1 'polypeptide(L)' 'MTRFWEDKWLGDLRLLDVFPHLYSFAIDPLLVGAHNRTWEGSRWVWQVKWRREPFVHEVSSVNTLLDMLQGL' A
#
# COMPACT_ATOMS: atom_id res chain seq x y z
N MET A 1 -8.88 4.23 14.10
CA MET A 1 -7.91 4.75 13.11
C MET A 1 -7.08 3.57 12.67
N THR A 2 -7.29 3.10 11.44
CA THR A 2 -6.62 1.93 10.84
C THR A 2 -5.27 2.39 10.31
N ARG A 3 -4.16 1.85 10.83
CA ARG A 3 -2.81 2.20 10.40
C ARG A 3 -2.40 1.25 9.28
N PHE A 4 -2.56 1.66 8.03
CA PHE A 4 -2.40 0.75 6.88
C PHE A 4 -1.10 -0.05 6.88
N TRP A 5 0.03 0.53 7.24
CA TRP A 5 1.28 -0.22 7.20
C TRP A 5 1.51 -1.09 8.45
N GLU A 6 0.96 -0.68 9.59
CA GLU A 6 1.13 -1.33 10.90
C GLU A 6 0.03 -2.34 11.23
N ASP A 7 -1.11 -2.25 10.54
CA ASP A 7 -2.22 -3.17 10.71
C ASP A 7 -1.96 -4.48 9.96
N LYS A 8 -2.62 -5.52 10.44
CA LYS A 8 -2.51 -6.87 9.93
C LYS A 8 -3.44 -7.04 8.72
N TRP A 9 -2.86 -7.21 7.54
CA TRP A 9 -3.61 -7.36 6.28
C TRP A 9 -3.55 -8.79 5.75
N LEU A 10 -2.39 -9.42 5.83
CA LEU A 10 -2.15 -10.79 5.36
C LEU A 10 -2.17 -11.76 6.54
N GLY A 11 -3.36 -11.97 7.10
CA GLY A 11 -3.52 -12.75 8.34
C GLY A 11 -2.94 -12.02 9.53
N ASP A 12 -1.77 -12.45 10.03
CA ASP A 12 -1.08 -11.84 11.17
C ASP A 12 0.09 -10.92 10.76
N LEU A 13 0.36 -10.81 9.45
CA LEU A 13 1.48 -10.04 8.92
C LEU A 13 1.09 -8.59 8.62
N ARG A 14 1.99 -7.67 8.98
CA ARG A 14 1.88 -6.24 8.71
C ARG A 14 2.58 -5.90 7.40
N LEU A 15 2.04 -4.97 6.64
CA LEU A 15 2.65 -4.56 5.36
C LEU A 15 4.05 -3.95 5.56
N LEU A 16 4.32 -3.31 6.69
CA LEU A 16 5.67 -2.82 7.01
C LEU A 16 6.70 -3.94 7.20
N ASP A 17 6.29 -5.14 7.65
CA ASP A 17 7.22 -6.26 7.83
C ASP A 17 7.57 -6.89 6.49
N VAL A 18 6.61 -6.91 5.55
CA VAL A 18 6.78 -7.48 4.21
C VAL A 18 7.46 -6.49 3.25
N PHE A 19 7.14 -5.20 3.37
CA PHE A 19 7.62 -4.15 2.48
C PHE A 19 8.21 -2.95 3.26
N PRO A 20 9.25 -3.15 4.10
CA PRO A 20 9.84 -2.09 4.91
C PRO A 20 10.43 -0.95 4.06
N HIS A 21 10.92 -1.27 2.86
CA HIS A 21 11.44 -0.28 1.92
C HIS A 21 10.35 0.65 1.39
N LEU A 22 9.18 0.11 1.01
CA LEU A 22 8.05 0.91 0.53
C LEU A 22 7.50 1.82 1.63
N TYR A 23 7.44 1.30 2.87
CA TYR A 23 7.06 2.07 4.04
C TYR A 23 7.90 3.34 4.21
N SER A 24 9.23 3.24 4.01
CA SER A 24 10.17 4.34 4.23
C SER A 24 9.96 5.54 3.30
N PHE A 25 9.32 5.37 2.14
CA PHE A 25 9.05 6.48 1.21
C PHE A 25 7.58 6.71 0.91
N ALA A 26 6.66 6.02 1.61
CA ALA A 26 5.25 6.39 1.60
C ALA A 26 5.10 7.83 2.14
N ILE A 27 4.27 8.66 1.49
CA ILE A 27 4.06 10.06 1.94
C ILE A 27 3.49 10.06 3.36
N ASP A 28 2.47 9.24 3.57
CA ASP A 28 1.79 9.14 4.84
C ASP A 28 1.56 7.67 5.20
N PRO A 29 2.48 7.04 5.96
CA PRO A 29 2.35 5.65 6.38
C PRO A 29 1.17 5.38 7.31
N LEU A 30 0.46 6.41 7.78
CA LEU A 30 -0.70 6.26 8.64
C LEU A 30 -2.01 6.42 7.87
N LEU A 31 -2.02 7.20 6.78
CA LEU A 31 -3.22 7.59 6.03
C LEU A 31 -3.63 6.65 4.88
N VAL A 32 -2.81 5.65 4.52
CA VAL A 32 -3.17 4.70 3.45
C VAL A 32 -4.33 3.77 3.87
N GLY A 33 -4.84 3.90 5.11
CA GLY A 33 -5.92 3.08 5.65
C GLY A 33 -7.28 3.59 5.20
N ALA A 34 -7.93 2.85 4.29
CA ALA A 34 -9.31 3.01 3.81
C ALA A 34 -9.66 4.32 3.06
N HIS A 35 -8.99 5.44 3.30
CA HIS A 35 -9.29 6.72 2.63
C HIS A 35 -8.71 6.86 1.22
N ASN A 36 -7.78 5.98 0.85
CA ASN A 36 -7.12 5.99 -0.45
C ASN A 36 -7.63 4.85 -1.37
N ARG A 37 -8.90 4.47 -1.25
CA ARG A 37 -9.59 3.69 -2.28
C ARG A 37 -10.39 4.64 -3.15
N THR A 38 -10.00 4.77 -4.41
CA THR A 38 -10.80 5.50 -5.40
C THR A 38 -11.71 4.51 -6.11
N TRP A 39 -12.98 4.89 -6.24
CA TRP A 39 -13.92 4.13 -7.06
C TRP A 39 -13.69 4.49 -8.53
N GLU A 40 -13.12 3.58 -9.30
CA GLU A 40 -12.83 3.81 -10.71
C GLU A 40 -13.54 2.78 -11.57
N GLY A 41 -14.49 3.25 -12.39
CA GLY A 41 -15.33 2.45 -13.28
C GLY A 41 -16.35 1.55 -12.56
N SER A 42 -15.86 0.55 -11.82
CA SER A 42 -16.68 -0.44 -11.10
C SER A 42 -15.89 -1.21 -10.02
N ARG A 43 -14.66 -0.78 -9.71
CA ARG A 43 -13.81 -1.44 -8.71
C ARG A 43 -13.18 -0.42 -7.77
N TRP A 44 -12.89 -0.87 -6.56
CA TRP A 44 -12.05 -0.13 -5.63
C TRP A 44 -10.59 -0.25 -6.08
N VAL A 45 -9.99 0.88 -6.42
CA VAL A 45 -8.57 0.96 -6.75
C VAL A 45 -7.82 1.61 -5.60
N TRP A 46 -6.80 0.93 -5.12
CA TRP A 46 -5.91 1.47 -4.09
C TRP A 46 -4.96 2.50 -4.69
N GLN A 47 -4.98 3.72 -4.13
CA GLN A 47 -4.16 4.86 -4.54
C GLN A 47 -3.09 5.13 -3.48
N VAL A 48 -1.95 4.45 -3.57
CA VAL A 48 -0.84 4.71 -2.64
C VAL A 48 -0.03 5.91 -3.14
N LYS A 49 0.09 6.94 -2.31
CA LYS A 49 0.89 8.13 -2.62
C LYS A 49 2.33 7.98 -2.10
N TRP A 50 3.29 8.18 -2.99
CA TRP A 50 4.72 8.00 -2.72
C TRP A 50 5.44 9.35 -2.69
N ARG A 51 6.42 9.53 -1.79
CA ARG A 51 7.20 10.78 -1.66
C ARG A 51 8.03 11.10 -2.90
N ARG A 52 8.35 10.06 -3.66
CA ARG A 52 9.08 10.11 -4.90
C ARG A 52 8.50 9.08 -5.86
N GLU A 53 8.82 9.21 -7.13
CA GLU A 53 8.58 8.12 -8.09
C GLU A 53 9.40 6.88 -7.68
N PRO A 54 8.77 5.70 -7.62
CA PRO A 54 9.49 4.46 -7.32
C PRO A 54 10.50 4.17 -8.41
N PHE A 55 11.69 3.73 -8.02
CA PHE A 55 12.68 3.26 -8.99
C PHE A 55 12.21 1.98 -9.69
N VAL A 56 12.78 1.68 -10.87
CA VAL A 56 12.43 0.48 -11.65
C VAL A 56 12.46 -0.82 -10.83
N HIS A 57 13.40 -0.96 -9.91
CA HIS A 57 13.49 -2.13 -9.02
C HIS A 57 12.44 -2.11 -7.88
N GLU A 58 11.96 -0.93 -7.48
CA GLU A 58 10.90 -0.77 -6.47
C GLU A 58 9.51 -0.95 -7.09
N VAL A 59 9.35 -0.65 -8.39
CA VAL A 59 8.08 -0.83 -9.13
C VAL A 59 7.57 -2.27 -9.04
N SER A 60 8.47 -3.27 -9.07
CA SER A 60 8.05 -4.67 -8.86
C SER A 60 7.38 -4.87 -7.50
N SER A 61 7.98 -4.34 -6.43
CA SER A 61 7.42 -4.43 -5.08
C SER A 61 6.12 -3.64 -4.94
N VAL A 62 6.02 -2.47 -5.58
CA VAL A 62 4.79 -1.67 -5.63
C VAL A 62 3.68 -2.44 -6.35
N ASN A 63 3.96 -3.06 -7.48
CA ASN A 63 2.99 -3.87 -8.21
C ASN A 63 2.53 -5.08 -7.40
N THR A 64 3.45 -5.78 -6.74
CA THR A 64 3.11 -6.89 -5.83
C THR A 64 2.21 -6.41 -4.69
N LEU A 65 2.51 -5.27 -4.07
CA LEU A 65 1.66 -4.68 -3.04
C LEU A 65 0.26 -4.36 -3.58
N LEU A 66 0.15 -3.70 -4.73
CA LEU A 66 -1.14 -3.35 -5.32
C LEU A 66 -1.97 -4.57 -5.72
N ASP A 67 -1.33 -5.61 -6.24
CA ASP A 67 -1.97 -6.90 -6.57
C ASP A 67 -2.52 -7.58 -5.31
N MET A 68 -1.71 -7.67 -4.24
CA MET A 68 -2.16 -8.18 -2.93
C MET A 68 -3.36 -7.38 -2.39
N LEU A 69 -3.32 -6.06 -2.53
CA LEU A 69 -4.40 -5.18 -2.07
C LEU A 69 -5.68 -5.31 -2.90
N GLN A 70 -5.57 -5.63 -4.19
CA GLN A 70 -6.75 -5.91 -5.03
C GLN A 70 -7.46 -7.21 -4.64
N GLY A 71 -6.74 -8.16 -4.02
CA GLY A 71 -7.31 -9.41 -3.50
C GLY A 71 -8.01 -9.29 -2.13
N LEU A 72 -7.98 -8.12 -1.49
CA LEU A 72 -8.56 -7.84 -0.15
C LEU A 72 -9.90 -7.11 -0.20
#